data_AF-A0A4R1MDL2-F1
#
_entry.id   AF-A0A4R1MDL2-F1
#
_cell.length_a   1.000
_cell.length_b   1.000
_cell.length_c   1.000
_cell.angle_alpha   90.00
_cell.angle_beta   90.00
_cell.angle_gamma   90.00
#
_symmetry.space_group_name_H-M   'P 1'
#
loop_
_entity.id
_entity.type
_entity.pdbx_description
1 polymer ?
#
loop_
_entity_poly.entity_id
_entity_poly.type
_entity_poly.pdbx_seq_one_letter_code
_entity_poly.pdbx_strand_id
1 'polypeptide(L)'
;MKNNTQKVNIENEEEYIKWCRSIAVDTKINQFNPLINKHNSEIEIRKAKEKNKFKDYLPFSVQYRLKYERHSENSAVLNIDVSDEHRNRAYRFMHCFIEMIQALGGTVFVDSRNNDNIVIRFPYGTFECSLVEKRGKYRDIKLKDTKTMRPLYDTINTGKFIFKIYTVNKGVKQQDEIVYDEENLSLNDQVADMFIAIRPILIDLIKESIELENKQEKEYEQRKLKWEKEKKEEEQKKQKENKIKQQSIISKHIEKWEQLKSIEAYVNEIKSYGEGHADGEVKELIEKYCDYVLGIFDKNDFYIDIIEFIQQATNMDDLE
;
A
#
# COMPACT_ATOMS: atom_id res chain seq x y z
N MET A 1 36.24 8.82 -13.41
CA MET A 1 36.42 9.50 -12.11
C MET A 1 35.46 8.87 -11.12
N LYS A 2 35.82 8.76 -9.82
CA LYS A 2 34.90 8.22 -8.80
C LYS A 2 33.81 9.26 -8.54
N ASN A 3 32.62 9.05 -9.10
CA ASN A 3 31.46 9.87 -8.78
C ASN A 3 31.04 9.53 -7.35
N ASN A 4 31.49 10.35 -6.40
CA ASN A 4 30.91 10.40 -5.07
C ASN A 4 29.41 10.65 -5.25
N THR A 5 28.60 9.66 -4.90
CA THR A 5 27.15 9.78 -4.75
C THR A 5 26.83 10.68 -3.55
N GLN A 6 27.13 11.97 -3.68
CA GLN A 6 26.50 12.99 -2.86
C GLN A 6 25.05 13.05 -3.32
N LYS A 7 24.13 12.65 -2.45
CA LYS A 7 22.69 12.82 -2.66
C LYS A 7 22.44 14.31 -2.91
N VAL A 8 22.04 14.68 -4.11
CA VAL A 8 21.78 16.07 -4.48
C VAL A 8 20.48 16.48 -3.81
N ASN A 9 20.48 17.64 -3.13
CA ASN A 9 19.26 18.19 -2.56
C ASN A 9 18.43 18.84 -3.68
N ILE A 10 17.29 18.25 -4.01
CA ILE A 10 16.37 18.72 -5.07
C ILE A 10 15.72 20.06 -4.70
N GLU A 11 15.64 20.38 -3.40
CA GLU A 11 14.99 21.59 -2.87
C GLU A 11 15.80 22.86 -3.14
N ASN A 12 17.13 22.78 -3.18
CA ASN A 12 17.99 23.94 -3.42
C ASN A 12 18.19 24.19 -4.93
N GLU A 13 17.55 25.24 -5.46
CA GLU A 13 17.55 25.58 -6.88
C GLU A 13 18.95 25.84 -7.45
N GLU A 14 19.78 26.57 -6.71
CA GLU A 14 21.09 26.98 -7.21
C GLU A 14 22.09 25.82 -7.21
N GLU A 15 22.05 24.95 -6.20
CA GLU A 15 22.88 23.75 -6.13
C GLU A 15 22.45 22.73 -7.19
N TYR A 16 21.14 22.58 -7.40
CA TYR A 16 20.60 21.70 -8.42
C TYR A 16 20.99 22.17 -9.83
N ILE A 17 20.85 23.46 -10.14
CA ILE A 17 21.23 24.00 -11.46
C ILE A 17 22.75 23.90 -11.68
N LYS A 18 23.56 24.17 -10.65
CA LYS A 18 25.03 23.99 -10.73
C LYS A 18 25.41 22.54 -10.95
N TRP A 19 24.71 21.61 -10.32
CA TRP A 19 24.88 20.18 -10.55
C TRP A 19 24.43 19.78 -11.96
N CYS A 20 23.28 20.25 -12.44
CA CYS A 20 22.83 19.98 -13.81
C CYS A 20 23.85 20.45 -14.86
N ARG A 21 24.49 21.60 -14.64
CA ARG A 21 25.51 22.15 -15.55
C ARG A 21 26.86 21.46 -15.48
N SER A 22 27.15 20.68 -14.44
CA SER A 22 28.39 19.91 -14.32
C SER A 22 28.31 18.52 -14.97
N ILE A 23 27.12 18.14 -15.45
CA ILE A 23 26.87 16.86 -16.10
C ILE A 23 27.49 16.90 -17.50
N ALA A 24 28.41 15.97 -17.74
CA ALA A 24 28.96 15.71 -19.06
C ALA A 24 28.80 14.22 -19.38
N VAL A 25 28.31 13.91 -20.58
CA VAL A 25 28.21 12.52 -21.04
C VAL A 25 29.59 12.01 -21.40
N ASP A 26 30.10 11.05 -20.63
CA ASP A 26 31.41 10.46 -20.88
C ASP A 26 31.47 9.78 -22.26
N THR A 27 32.47 10.16 -23.05
CA THR A 27 32.66 9.65 -24.41
C THR A 27 33.20 8.22 -24.45
N LYS A 28 33.71 7.69 -23.32
CA LYS A 28 34.26 6.33 -23.20
C LYS A 28 33.78 5.68 -21.89
N ILE A 29 32.72 4.88 -22.00
CA ILE A 29 32.22 4.06 -20.90
C ILE A 29 32.73 2.62 -21.12
N ASN A 30 33.52 2.12 -20.17
CA ASN A 30 34.09 0.77 -20.23
C ASN A 30 33.12 -0.31 -19.72
N GLN A 31 32.13 0.06 -18.90
CA GLN A 31 31.12 -0.85 -18.36
C GLN A 31 29.77 -0.15 -18.34
N PHE A 32 28.83 -0.63 -19.17
CA PHE A 32 27.46 -0.13 -19.17
C PHE A 32 26.67 -0.72 -17.99
N ASN A 33 25.59 -0.02 -17.62
CA ASN A 33 24.65 -0.47 -16.59
C ASN A 33 24.10 -1.88 -16.95
N PRO A 34 23.92 -2.79 -15.98
CA PRO A 34 23.38 -4.13 -16.23
C PRO A 34 22.08 -4.17 -17.03
N LEU A 35 21.20 -3.16 -16.90
CA LEU A 35 19.96 -3.06 -17.68
C LEU A 35 20.22 -2.86 -19.17
N ILE A 36 21.27 -2.12 -19.53
CA ILE A 36 21.67 -1.90 -20.92
C ILE A 36 22.28 -3.18 -21.49
N ASN A 37 23.05 -3.94 -20.70
CA ASN A 37 23.60 -5.21 -21.14
C ASN A 37 22.52 -6.25 -21.40
N LYS A 38 21.51 -6.34 -20.51
CA LYS A 38 20.30 -7.17 -20.73
C LYS A 38 19.57 -6.77 -22.00
N HIS A 39 19.49 -5.46 -22.27
CA HIS A 39 18.92 -4.96 -23.52
C HIS A 39 19.73 -5.33 -24.74
N ASN A 40 21.06 -5.30 -24.62
CA ASN A 40 21.92 -5.68 -25.73
C ASN A 40 21.69 -7.13 -26.15
N SER A 41 21.71 -8.04 -25.17
CA SER A 41 21.52 -9.48 -25.39
C SER A 41 20.13 -9.82 -25.92
N GLU A 42 19.08 -9.21 -25.38
CA GLU A 42 17.71 -9.55 -25.79
C GLU A 42 17.39 -9.05 -27.20
N ILE A 43 17.90 -7.87 -27.62
CA ILE A 43 17.73 -7.44 -29.01
C ILE A 43 18.47 -8.37 -30.00
N GLU A 44 19.65 -8.87 -29.65
CA GLU A 44 20.36 -9.83 -30.50
C GLU A 44 19.57 -11.14 -30.63
N ILE A 45 18.98 -11.61 -29.53
CA ILE A 45 18.07 -12.76 -29.51
C ILE A 45 16.84 -12.48 -30.37
N ARG A 46 16.20 -11.32 -30.25
CA ARG A 46 15.03 -10.93 -31.06
C ARG A 46 15.37 -10.86 -32.55
N LYS A 47 16.52 -10.32 -32.94
CA LYS A 47 16.99 -10.31 -34.34
C LYS A 47 17.26 -11.72 -34.86
N ALA A 48 17.86 -12.58 -34.04
CA ALA A 48 18.06 -13.99 -34.38
C ALA A 48 16.72 -14.74 -34.53
N LYS A 49 15.73 -14.44 -33.68
CA LYS A 49 14.35 -14.94 -33.78
C LYS A 49 13.70 -14.48 -35.09
N GLU A 50 13.72 -13.20 -35.40
CA GLU A 50 13.14 -12.66 -36.65
C GLU A 50 13.76 -13.27 -37.90
N LYS A 51 15.08 -13.42 -37.95
CA LYS A 51 15.76 -14.12 -39.06
C LYS A 51 15.32 -15.57 -39.21
N ASN A 52 14.94 -16.23 -38.12
CA ASN A 52 14.50 -17.62 -38.11
C ASN A 52 12.98 -17.79 -38.20
N LYS A 53 12.20 -16.70 -38.22
CA LYS A 53 10.73 -16.70 -38.25
C LYS A 53 10.14 -17.44 -39.46
N PHE A 54 10.89 -17.54 -40.57
CA PHE A 54 10.48 -18.34 -41.72
C PHE A 54 10.33 -19.83 -41.38
N LYS A 55 11.03 -20.32 -40.34
CA LYS A 55 10.96 -21.72 -39.90
C LYS A 55 9.61 -22.05 -39.26
N ASP A 56 8.91 -21.08 -38.70
CA ASP A 56 7.54 -21.26 -38.18
C ASP A 56 6.55 -21.66 -39.27
N TYR A 57 6.79 -21.25 -40.52
CA TYR A 57 5.92 -21.56 -41.66
C TYR A 57 6.31 -22.87 -42.37
N LEU A 58 7.37 -23.55 -41.94
CA LEU A 58 7.76 -24.85 -42.49
C LEU A 58 6.88 -25.97 -41.91
N PRO A 59 6.65 -27.06 -42.68
CA PRO A 59 5.96 -28.24 -42.15
C PRO A 59 6.65 -28.81 -40.90
N PHE A 60 5.85 -29.34 -39.97
CA PHE A 60 6.32 -29.86 -38.67
C PHE A 60 7.47 -30.88 -38.79
N SER A 61 7.46 -31.74 -39.81
CA SER A 61 8.52 -32.72 -40.07
C SER A 61 9.89 -32.09 -40.36
N VAL A 62 9.88 -30.92 -41.00
CA VAL A 62 11.09 -30.13 -41.31
C VAL A 62 11.55 -29.36 -40.07
N GLN A 63 10.62 -28.79 -39.30
CA GLN A 63 10.92 -28.11 -38.03
C GLN A 63 11.59 -29.06 -37.02
N TYR A 64 11.08 -30.28 -36.90
CA TYR A 64 11.61 -31.30 -35.98
C TYR A 64 13.05 -31.71 -36.35
N ARG A 65 13.34 -31.89 -37.66
CA ARG A 65 14.70 -32.20 -38.15
C ARG A 65 15.68 -31.06 -37.90
N LEU A 66 15.22 -29.82 -37.95
CA LEU A 66 16.04 -28.64 -37.69
C LEU A 66 16.27 -28.36 -36.20
N LYS A 67 15.78 -29.23 -35.29
CA LYS A 67 15.80 -29.02 -33.82
C LYS A 67 15.29 -27.63 -33.46
N TYR A 68 14.16 -27.26 -34.05
CA TYR A 68 13.56 -25.96 -33.81
C TYR A 68 13.02 -25.88 -32.37
N GLU A 69 13.69 -25.13 -31.51
CA GLU A 69 13.18 -24.80 -30.19
C GLU A 69 12.01 -23.82 -30.34
N ARG A 70 10.81 -24.25 -29.92
CA ARG A 70 9.66 -23.34 -29.82
C ARG A 70 10.06 -22.15 -28.95
N HIS A 71 9.88 -20.97 -29.50
CA HIS A 71 10.45 -19.74 -28.96
C HIS A 71 9.97 -19.48 -27.52
N SER A 72 10.90 -19.16 -26.61
CA SER A 72 10.53 -18.57 -25.33
C SER A 72 9.92 -17.19 -25.55
N GLU A 73 8.98 -16.83 -24.69
CA GLU A 73 8.42 -15.48 -24.63
C GLU A 73 9.54 -14.44 -24.54
N ASN A 74 9.34 -13.29 -25.18
CA ASN A 74 10.31 -12.19 -25.16
C ASN A 74 10.35 -11.61 -23.74
N SER A 75 11.55 -11.43 -23.20
CA SER A 75 11.67 -10.70 -21.93
C SER A 75 11.40 -9.23 -22.16
N ALA A 76 10.83 -8.55 -21.17
CA ALA A 76 10.64 -7.11 -21.20
C ALA A 76 11.97 -6.38 -20.99
N VAL A 77 12.21 -5.32 -21.76
CA VAL A 77 13.51 -4.63 -21.79
C VAL A 77 13.34 -3.10 -21.79
N LEU A 78 14.44 -2.37 -21.61
CA LEU A 78 14.49 -0.93 -21.85
C LEU A 78 13.96 -0.57 -23.25
N ASN A 79 13.06 0.41 -23.32
CA ASN A 79 12.49 0.92 -24.56
C ASN A 79 13.49 1.84 -25.30
N ILE A 80 14.40 1.22 -26.06
CA ILE A 80 15.41 1.90 -26.88
C ILE A 80 15.29 1.37 -28.32
N ASP A 81 14.66 2.12 -29.20
CA ASP A 81 14.44 1.74 -30.60
C ASP A 81 15.37 2.54 -31.53
N VAL A 82 16.60 2.03 -31.70
CA VAL A 82 17.71 2.71 -32.39
C VAL A 82 18.43 1.77 -33.36
N SER A 83 18.90 2.31 -34.49
CA SER A 83 19.74 1.63 -35.49
C SER A 83 21.03 1.08 -34.89
N ASP A 84 21.53 -0.03 -35.45
CA ASP A 84 22.78 -0.66 -35.01
C ASP A 84 23.98 0.29 -35.08
N GLU A 85 24.00 1.19 -36.06
CA GLU A 85 25.08 2.17 -36.26
C GLU A 85 25.16 3.20 -35.11
N HIS A 86 24.04 3.48 -34.45
CA HIS A 86 23.93 4.50 -33.42
C HIS A 86 23.61 3.95 -32.02
N ARG A 87 23.52 2.63 -31.89
CA ARG A 87 23.23 1.89 -30.66
C ARG A 87 24.20 2.23 -29.52
N ASN A 88 25.50 2.31 -29.82
CA ASN A 88 26.52 2.67 -28.83
C ASN A 88 26.34 4.09 -28.29
N ARG A 89 25.89 5.04 -29.13
CA ARG A 89 25.63 6.42 -28.71
C ARG A 89 24.41 6.47 -27.79
N ALA A 90 23.34 5.77 -28.13
CA ALA A 90 22.14 5.65 -27.30
C ALA A 90 22.44 5.01 -25.94
N TYR A 91 23.29 3.98 -25.89
CA TYR A 91 23.69 3.33 -24.64
C TYR A 91 24.51 4.24 -23.73
N ARG A 92 25.36 5.09 -24.27
CA ARG A 92 26.10 6.09 -23.48
C ARG A 92 25.17 7.11 -22.86
N PHE A 93 24.24 7.65 -23.66
CA PHE A 93 23.23 8.57 -23.17
C PHE A 93 22.39 7.95 -22.05
N MET A 94 21.83 6.76 -22.29
CA MET A 94 20.99 6.07 -21.31
C MET A 94 21.76 5.67 -20.04
N HIS A 95 23.04 5.30 -20.16
CA HIS A 95 23.86 5.03 -18.99
C HIS A 95 24.03 6.27 -18.13
N CYS A 96 24.41 7.38 -18.75
CA CYS A 96 24.58 8.67 -18.06
C CYS A 96 23.27 9.11 -17.41
N PHE A 97 22.15 9.00 -18.13
CA PHE A 97 20.83 9.34 -17.63
C PHE A 97 20.41 8.47 -16.42
N ILE A 98 20.65 7.16 -16.46
CA ILE A 98 20.36 6.25 -15.33
C ILE A 98 21.22 6.61 -14.11
N GLU A 99 22.51 6.91 -14.30
CA GLU A 99 23.40 7.31 -13.21
C GLU A 99 22.95 8.62 -12.55
N MET A 100 22.49 9.59 -13.35
CA MET A 100 21.94 10.84 -12.83
C MET A 100 20.66 10.62 -12.01
N ILE A 101 19.76 9.78 -12.49
CA ILE A 101 18.56 9.41 -11.73
C ILE A 101 18.94 8.76 -10.40
N GLN A 102 19.93 7.87 -10.40
CA GLN A 102 20.42 7.24 -9.18
C GLN A 102 21.06 8.26 -8.22
N ALA A 103 21.78 9.26 -8.74
CA ALA A 103 22.33 10.36 -7.94
C ALA A 103 21.25 11.23 -7.29
N LEU A 104 20.10 11.38 -7.97
CA LEU A 104 18.89 12.04 -7.44
C LEU A 104 18.10 11.16 -6.45
N GLY A 105 18.53 9.92 -6.21
CA GLY A 105 17.86 8.97 -5.32
C GLY A 105 16.69 8.22 -5.97
N GLY A 106 16.55 8.29 -7.30
CA GLY A 106 15.60 7.50 -8.07
C GLY A 106 16.13 6.11 -8.39
N THR A 107 15.22 5.19 -8.71
CA THR A 107 15.53 3.83 -9.16
C THR A 107 14.95 3.61 -10.55
N VAL A 108 15.69 2.92 -11.43
CA VAL A 108 15.24 2.59 -12.78
C VAL A 108 14.98 1.10 -12.86
N PHE A 109 13.80 0.71 -13.32
CA PHE A 109 13.45 -0.68 -13.58
C PHE A 109 12.65 -0.82 -14.88
N VAL A 110 12.55 -2.06 -15.34
CA VAL A 110 11.74 -2.42 -16.50
C VAL A 110 10.45 -3.03 -16.01
N ASP A 111 9.32 -2.47 -16.41
CA ASP A 111 8.00 -3.04 -16.10
C ASP A 111 7.54 -3.93 -17.26
N SER A 112 7.01 -5.12 -16.93
CA SER A 112 6.58 -6.11 -17.92
C SER A 112 5.18 -5.84 -18.47
N ARG A 113 4.50 -4.78 -18.02
CA ARG A 113 3.11 -4.49 -18.40
C ARG A 113 2.93 -4.14 -19.88
N ASN A 114 3.92 -3.51 -20.52
CA ASN A 114 3.81 -2.97 -21.89
C ASN A 114 5.02 -3.35 -22.79
N ASN A 115 5.33 -4.64 -22.94
CA ASN A 115 6.42 -5.18 -23.79
C ASN A 115 7.82 -4.64 -23.45
N ASP A 116 8.13 -3.39 -23.77
CA ASP A 116 9.35 -2.69 -23.38
C ASP A 116 8.96 -1.34 -22.75
N ASN A 117 9.23 -1.16 -21.46
CA ASN A 117 8.97 0.10 -20.77
C ASN A 117 10.07 0.41 -19.76
N ILE A 118 10.57 1.65 -19.78
CA ILE A 118 11.52 2.14 -18.80
C ILE A 118 10.73 2.89 -17.75
N VAL A 119 10.61 2.32 -16.55
CA VAL A 119 9.95 3.00 -15.43
C VAL A 119 11.02 3.53 -14.49
N ILE A 120 10.98 4.83 -14.26
CA ILE A 120 11.79 5.52 -13.27
C ILE A 120 10.92 5.76 -12.06
N ARG A 121 11.32 5.21 -10.92
CA ARG A 121 10.63 5.41 -9.65
C ARG A 121 11.45 6.29 -8.74
N PHE A 122 10.87 7.43 -8.42
CA PHE A 122 11.26 8.25 -7.30
C PHE A 122 10.40 7.88 -6.08
N PRO A 123 10.81 8.27 -4.86
CA PRO A 123 9.98 8.07 -3.67
C PRO A 123 8.56 8.63 -3.81
N TYR A 124 8.42 9.73 -4.57
CA TYR A 124 7.20 10.53 -4.67
C TYR A 124 6.43 10.34 -5.99
N GLY A 125 6.98 9.62 -6.97
CA GLY A 125 6.33 9.47 -8.27
C GLY A 125 7.02 8.50 -9.23
N THR A 126 6.33 8.20 -10.33
CA THR A 126 6.79 7.29 -11.39
C THR A 126 6.76 7.98 -12.73
N PHE A 127 7.86 7.87 -13.47
CA PHE A 127 7.98 8.35 -14.85
C PHE A 127 8.20 7.17 -15.79
N GLU A 128 7.71 7.28 -17.01
CA GLU A 128 8.04 6.35 -18.09
C GLU A 128 8.93 7.04 -19.12
N CYS A 129 9.89 6.32 -19.70
CA CYS A 129 10.83 6.88 -20.67
C CYS A 129 10.95 6.01 -21.92
N SER A 130 11.09 6.66 -23.07
CA SER A 130 11.39 5.99 -24.34
C SER A 130 12.41 6.77 -25.15
N LEU A 131 13.35 6.05 -25.77
CA LEU A 131 14.36 6.61 -26.66
C LEU A 131 14.16 6.01 -28.05
N VAL A 132 13.78 6.85 -29.03
CA VAL A 132 13.44 6.41 -30.39
C VAL A 132 14.26 7.20 -31.40
N GLU A 133 14.79 6.52 -32.41
CA GLU A 133 15.43 7.19 -33.54
C GLU A 133 14.40 7.75 -34.54
N LYS A 134 14.56 9.01 -34.94
CA LYS A 134 13.67 9.67 -35.91
C LYS A 134 13.77 8.94 -37.25
N ARG A 135 12.64 8.44 -37.73
CA ARG A 135 12.50 7.84 -39.06
C ARG A 135 12.01 8.87 -40.05
N GLY A 136 12.72 9.06 -41.15
CA GLY A 136 12.29 9.93 -42.25
C GLY A 136 12.08 9.13 -43.53
N LYS A 137 11.33 9.68 -44.48
CA LYS A 137 11.13 9.03 -45.78
C LYS A 137 12.45 9.04 -46.57
N TYR A 138 12.73 7.95 -47.26
CA TYR A 138 13.94 7.75 -48.06
C TYR A 138 14.20 8.91 -49.03
N ARG A 139 13.12 9.45 -49.62
CA ARG A 139 13.14 10.60 -50.53
C ARG A 139 13.72 11.88 -49.90
N ASP A 140 13.49 12.11 -48.62
CA ASP A 140 13.79 13.39 -47.96
C ASP A 140 15.21 13.39 -47.34
N ILE A 141 15.79 12.20 -47.12
CA ILE A 141 17.07 12.02 -46.41
C ILE A 141 18.26 12.00 -47.37
N LYS A 142 18.11 11.46 -48.59
CA LYS A 142 19.23 11.35 -49.54
C LYS A 142 19.24 12.46 -50.58
N LEU A 143 20.27 13.31 -50.52
CA LEU A 143 20.74 14.11 -51.65
C LEU A 143 21.49 13.20 -52.64
N LYS A 144 20.80 12.91 -53.75
CA LYS A 144 21.27 12.59 -55.11
C LYS A 144 22.30 11.47 -55.43
N ASP A 145 23.16 10.96 -54.55
CA ASP A 145 24.36 10.23 -55.07
C ASP A 145 24.55 8.74 -54.71
N THR A 146 23.50 7.99 -54.36
CA THR A 146 23.63 6.51 -54.25
C THR A 146 22.51 5.77 -54.97
N LYS A 147 22.86 5.05 -56.05
CA LYS A 147 21.97 4.14 -56.79
C LYS A 147 21.69 2.89 -55.95
N THR A 148 20.70 2.95 -55.07
CA THR A 148 20.15 1.76 -54.42
C THR A 148 18.71 1.55 -54.89
N MET A 149 18.34 0.31 -55.21
CA MET A 149 16.99 -0.11 -55.63
C MET A 149 15.96 -0.11 -54.47
N ARG A 150 16.06 0.82 -53.51
CA ARG A 150 15.08 0.93 -52.41
C ARG A 150 13.93 1.85 -52.83
N PRO A 151 12.67 1.47 -52.59
CA PRO A 151 11.53 2.32 -52.89
C PRO A 151 11.59 3.67 -52.16
N LEU A 152 11.17 4.72 -52.86
CA LEU A 152 11.18 6.11 -52.35
C LEU A 152 10.27 6.34 -51.13
N TYR A 153 9.33 5.43 -50.87
CA TYR A 153 8.41 5.48 -49.74
C TYR A 153 8.93 4.77 -48.48
N ASP A 154 10.06 4.05 -48.57
CA ASP A 154 10.65 3.39 -47.40
C ASP A 154 11.07 4.44 -46.36
N THR A 155 10.92 4.10 -45.08
CA THR A 155 11.44 4.93 -43.99
C THR A 155 12.86 4.49 -43.65
N ILE A 156 13.79 5.45 -43.59
CA ILE A 156 15.14 5.23 -43.09
C ILE A 156 15.29 5.96 -41.75
N ASN A 157 16.00 5.32 -40.85
CA ASN A 157 16.52 5.92 -39.63
C ASN A 157 17.49 7.07 -39.99
N THR A 158 17.28 8.25 -39.40
CA THR A 158 18.01 9.49 -39.75
C THR A 158 19.28 9.75 -38.93
N GLY A 159 19.56 8.94 -37.91
CA GLY A 159 20.66 9.15 -36.97
C GLY A 159 20.37 10.16 -35.85
N LYS A 160 19.20 10.80 -35.86
CA LYS A 160 18.74 11.75 -34.84
C LYS A 160 17.85 11.03 -33.83
N PHE A 161 18.10 11.20 -32.53
CA PHE A 161 17.21 10.61 -31.52
C PHE A 161 16.15 11.58 -31.01
N ILE A 162 15.07 10.97 -30.53
CA ILE A 162 13.93 11.58 -29.88
C ILE A 162 13.82 10.91 -28.51
N PHE A 163 13.96 11.69 -27.44
CA PHE A 163 13.79 11.20 -26.07
C PHE A 163 12.46 11.71 -25.51
N LYS A 164 11.63 10.79 -25.03
CA LYS A 164 10.29 11.09 -24.54
C LYS A 164 10.16 10.64 -23.10
N ILE A 165 9.74 11.56 -22.24
CA ILE A 165 9.45 11.32 -20.83
C ILE A 165 7.95 11.50 -20.64
N TYR A 166 7.29 10.47 -20.10
CA TYR A 166 5.89 10.49 -19.74
C TYR A 166 5.76 10.56 -18.22
N THR A 167 5.04 11.56 -17.72
CA THR A 167 4.64 11.61 -16.30
C THR A 167 3.42 10.71 -16.09
N VAL A 168 3.49 9.80 -15.11
CA VAL A 168 2.33 8.98 -14.73
C VAL A 168 1.71 9.59 -13.48
N ASN A 169 0.88 10.61 -13.68
CA ASN A 169 0.10 11.18 -12.59
C ASN A 169 -1.06 10.24 -12.25
N LYS A 170 -1.12 9.77 -11.00
CA LYS A 170 -2.10 8.76 -10.54
C LYS A 170 -3.56 9.23 -10.58
N GLY A 171 -3.82 10.52 -10.85
CA GLY A 171 -5.16 11.12 -10.77
C GLY A 171 -5.76 11.64 -12.07
N VAL A 172 -4.96 11.92 -13.10
CA VAL A 172 -5.44 12.58 -14.33
C VAL A 172 -4.89 11.84 -15.53
N LYS A 173 -5.75 11.53 -16.52
CA LYS A 173 -5.39 10.95 -17.83
C LYS A 173 -4.56 11.91 -18.71
N GLN A 174 -3.84 12.85 -18.11
CA GLN A 174 -2.91 13.75 -18.78
C GLN A 174 -1.52 13.16 -18.55
N GLN A 175 -1.00 12.53 -19.58
CA GLN A 175 0.43 12.23 -19.68
C GLN A 175 1.06 13.53 -20.15
N ASP A 176 1.83 14.20 -19.30
CA ASP A 176 2.69 15.27 -19.79
C ASP A 176 3.86 14.60 -20.51
N GLU A 177 3.88 14.73 -21.84
CA GLU A 177 4.94 14.21 -22.70
C GLU A 177 5.98 15.30 -22.90
N ILE A 178 7.15 15.12 -22.32
CA ILE A 178 8.30 15.99 -22.60
C ILE A 178 9.12 15.33 -23.71
N VAL A 179 9.13 15.95 -24.89
CA VAL A 179 9.83 15.46 -26.07
C VAL A 179 11.08 16.29 -26.34
N TYR A 180 12.22 15.61 -26.47
CA TYR A 180 13.51 16.21 -26.83
C TYR A 180 14.00 15.67 -28.17
N ASP A 181 14.16 16.57 -29.15
CA ASP A 181 14.57 16.25 -30.52
C ASP A 181 15.99 16.78 -30.83
N GLU A 182 16.84 15.93 -31.44
CA GLU A 182 18.16 16.33 -31.98
C GLU A 182 18.07 17.11 -33.31
N GLU A 183 17.34 18.24 -33.33
CA GLU A 183 17.35 19.11 -34.50
C GLU A 183 18.46 20.15 -34.46
N ASN A 184 18.68 20.82 -33.33
CA ASN A 184 19.60 21.96 -33.21
C ASN A 184 20.77 21.76 -32.21
N LEU A 185 20.59 20.91 -31.18
CA LEU A 185 21.64 20.55 -30.21
C LEU A 185 21.73 19.03 -30.05
N SER A 186 22.89 18.52 -29.65
CA SER A 186 23.06 17.10 -29.32
C SER A 186 22.25 16.77 -28.06
N LEU A 187 21.64 15.58 -27.98
CA LEU A 187 20.94 15.15 -26.75
C LEU A 187 21.86 15.11 -25.54
N ASN A 188 23.16 14.89 -25.76
CA ASN A 188 24.15 14.91 -24.68
C ASN A 188 24.25 16.29 -24.02
N ASP A 189 24.07 17.36 -24.79
CA ASP A 189 24.13 18.74 -24.29
C ASP A 189 22.78 19.16 -23.68
N GLN A 190 21.68 18.55 -24.13
CA GLN A 190 20.32 18.79 -23.62
C GLN A 190 20.03 18.07 -22.29
N VAL A 191 20.90 17.16 -21.81
CA VAL A 191 20.64 16.41 -20.57
C VAL A 191 20.44 17.34 -19.38
N ALA A 192 21.25 18.40 -19.28
CA ALA A 192 21.11 19.40 -18.22
C ALA A 192 19.71 20.05 -18.23
N ASP A 193 19.22 20.41 -19.42
CA ASP A 193 17.91 21.03 -19.61
C ASP A 193 16.77 20.06 -19.29
N MET A 194 16.95 18.76 -19.59
CA MET A 194 16.00 17.71 -19.19
C MET A 194 15.80 17.67 -17.67
N PHE A 195 16.89 17.65 -16.91
CA PHE A 195 16.79 17.60 -15.45
C PHE A 195 16.27 18.89 -14.84
N ILE A 196 16.51 20.05 -15.47
CA ILE A 196 15.89 21.32 -15.10
C ILE A 196 14.37 21.26 -15.31
N ALA A 197 13.91 20.72 -16.44
CA ALA A 197 12.48 20.59 -16.74
C ALA A 197 11.76 19.56 -15.85
N ILE A 198 12.45 18.50 -15.42
CA ILE A 198 11.89 17.48 -14.51
C ILE A 198 11.76 17.99 -13.07
N ARG A 199 12.62 18.95 -12.65
CA ARG A 199 12.62 19.48 -11.27
C ARG A 199 11.25 20.00 -10.79
N PRO A 200 10.53 20.90 -11.48
CA PRO A 200 9.24 21.41 -11.00
C PRO A 200 8.23 20.27 -10.82
N ILE A 201 8.22 19.29 -11.73
CA ILE A 201 7.33 18.13 -11.66
C ILE A 201 7.63 17.28 -10.41
N LEU A 202 8.91 17.06 -10.11
CA LEU A 202 9.32 16.36 -8.88
C LEU A 202 8.88 17.11 -7.62
N ILE A 203 9.01 18.44 -7.59
CA ILE A 203 8.62 19.28 -6.44
C ILE A 203 7.11 19.21 -6.23
N ASP A 204 6.31 19.26 -7.29
CA ASP A 204 4.86 19.18 -7.18
C ASP A 204 4.40 17.80 -6.69
N LEU A 205 5.03 16.72 -7.17
CA LEU A 205 4.80 15.37 -6.66
C LEU A 205 5.18 15.21 -5.18
N ILE A 206 6.26 15.86 -4.74
CA ILE A 206 6.64 15.89 -3.32
C ILE A 206 5.54 16.57 -2.49
N LYS A 207 5.06 17.75 -2.92
CA LYS A 207 3.97 18.46 -2.22
C LYS A 207 2.69 17.62 -2.14
N GLU A 208 2.29 17.00 -3.26
CA GLU A 208 1.12 16.13 -3.29
C GLU A 208 1.25 14.94 -2.32
N SER A 209 2.43 14.32 -2.25
CA SER A 209 2.69 13.21 -1.33
C SER A 209 2.55 13.61 0.14
N ILE A 210 3.11 14.77 0.51
CA ILE A 210 3.01 15.33 1.86
C ILE A 210 1.55 15.66 2.21
N GLU A 211 0.79 16.22 1.27
CA GLU A 211 -0.63 16.48 1.48
C GLU A 211 -1.45 15.20 1.68
N LEU A 212 -1.14 14.13 0.95
CA LEU A 212 -1.79 12.83 1.09
C LEU A 212 -1.47 12.19 2.45
N GLU A 213 -0.21 12.21 2.88
CA GLU A 213 0.20 11.71 4.19
C GLU A 213 -0.52 12.47 5.32
N ASN A 214 -0.53 13.81 5.25
CA ASN A 214 -1.24 14.65 6.22
C ASN A 214 -2.76 14.36 6.26
N LYS A 215 -3.39 14.05 5.12
CA LYS A 215 -4.81 13.66 5.07
C LYS A 215 -5.03 12.30 5.74
N GLN A 216 -4.18 11.32 5.46
CA GLN A 216 -4.27 9.99 6.04
C GLN A 216 -4.05 10.02 7.56
N GLU A 217 -3.10 10.82 8.03
CA GLU A 217 -2.83 10.98 9.47
C GLU A 217 -4.04 11.62 10.18
N LYS A 218 -4.63 12.68 9.61
CA LYS A 218 -5.87 13.28 10.13
C LYS A 218 -7.04 12.30 10.16
N GLU A 219 -7.20 11.48 9.11
CA GLU A 219 -8.23 10.44 9.09
C GLU A 219 -8.00 9.37 10.16
N TYR A 220 -6.74 8.97 10.37
CA TYR A 220 -6.35 8.02 11.39
C TYR A 220 -6.65 8.56 12.80
N GLU A 221 -6.27 9.81 13.08
CA GLU A 221 -6.57 10.47 14.35
C GLU A 221 -8.08 10.57 14.60
N GLN A 222 -8.87 10.93 13.58
CA GLN A 222 -10.33 10.96 13.68
C GLN A 222 -10.93 9.59 13.96
N ARG A 223 -10.43 8.53 13.32
CA ARG A 223 -10.86 7.15 13.59
C ARG A 223 -10.52 6.72 15.01
N LYS A 224 -9.31 7.05 15.48
CA LYS A 224 -8.87 6.76 16.84
C LYS A 224 -9.76 7.45 17.88
N LEU A 225 -10.07 8.74 17.67
CA LEU A 225 -10.97 9.50 18.55
C LEU A 225 -12.39 8.93 18.57
N LYS A 226 -12.92 8.46 17.43
CA LYS A 226 -14.23 7.78 17.38
C LYS A 226 -14.22 6.48 18.16
N TRP A 227 -13.19 5.66 17.96
CA TRP A 227 -13.03 4.39 18.66
C TRP A 227 -12.90 4.57 20.18
N GLU A 228 -12.16 5.58 20.64
CA GLU A 228 -12.06 5.90 22.07
C GLU A 228 -13.39 6.36 22.67
N LYS A 229 -14.21 7.11 21.91
CA LYS A 229 -15.56 7.50 22.33
C LYS A 229 -16.50 6.30 22.40
N GLU A 230 -16.50 5.45 21.38
CA GLU A 230 -17.31 4.23 21.35
C GLU A 230 -16.97 3.30 22.52
N LYS A 231 -15.69 3.10 22.83
CA LYS A 231 -15.27 2.34 24.03
C LYS A 231 -15.81 2.93 25.33
N LYS A 232 -15.68 4.25 25.52
CA LYS A 232 -16.21 4.93 26.71
C LYS A 232 -17.72 4.82 26.81
N GLU A 233 -18.44 4.90 25.68
CA GLU A 233 -19.90 4.71 25.66
C GLU A 233 -20.31 3.28 25.96
N GLU A 234 -19.57 2.28 25.46
CA GLU A 234 -19.79 0.86 25.78
C GLU A 234 -19.53 0.55 27.26
N GLU A 235 -18.43 1.06 27.82
CA GLU A 235 -18.11 0.94 29.24
C GLU A 235 -19.21 1.57 30.10
N GLN A 236 -19.67 2.78 29.76
CA GLN A 236 -20.78 3.43 30.46
C GLN A 236 -22.08 2.64 30.35
N LYS A 237 -22.38 2.02 29.20
CA LYS A 237 -23.56 1.17 29.03
C LYS A 237 -23.46 -0.09 29.91
N LYS A 238 -22.31 -0.77 29.91
CA LYS A 238 -22.07 -1.93 30.77
C LYS A 238 -22.20 -1.60 32.25
N GLN A 239 -21.64 -0.48 32.69
CA GLN A 239 -21.77 -0.01 34.07
C GLN A 239 -23.24 0.30 34.44
N LYS A 240 -24.00 0.93 33.54
CA LYS A 240 -25.44 1.17 33.75
C LYS A 240 -26.24 -0.13 33.84
N GLU A 241 -25.98 -1.09 32.95
CA GLU A 241 -26.63 -2.40 32.99
C GLU A 241 -26.31 -3.19 34.26
N ASN A 242 -25.06 -3.16 34.71
CA ASN A 242 -24.64 -3.80 35.95
C ASN A 242 -25.34 -3.19 37.17
N LYS A 243 -25.46 -1.86 37.23
CA LYS A 243 -26.21 -1.17 38.29
C LYS A 243 -27.69 -1.56 38.31
N ILE A 244 -28.34 -1.68 37.15
CA ILE A 244 -29.73 -2.14 37.05
C ILE A 244 -29.87 -3.58 37.54
N LYS A 245 -28.96 -4.48 37.16
CA LYS A 245 -28.96 -5.87 37.63
C LYS A 245 -28.79 -5.96 39.14
N GLN A 246 -27.83 -5.22 39.72
CA GLN A 246 -27.63 -5.17 41.16
C GLN A 246 -28.88 -4.65 41.89
N GLN A 247 -29.49 -3.56 41.40
CA GLN A 247 -30.75 -3.05 41.96
C GLN A 247 -31.87 -4.11 41.94
N SER A 248 -32.01 -4.86 40.85
CA SER A 248 -33.04 -5.90 40.76
C SER A 248 -32.84 -7.04 41.76
N ILE A 249 -31.59 -7.40 42.08
CA ILE A 249 -31.28 -8.43 43.08
C ILE A 249 -31.57 -7.90 44.48
N ILE A 250 -31.17 -6.66 44.78
CA ILE A 250 -31.47 -6.01 46.06
C ILE A 250 -32.99 -5.95 46.30
N SER A 251 -33.78 -5.57 45.30
CA SER A 251 -35.25 -5.56 45.41
C SER A 251 -35.81 -6.93 45.78
N LYS A 252 -35.32 -8.01 45.14
CA LYS A 252 -35.72 -9.38 45.48
C LYS A 252 -35.35 -9.77 46.91
N HIS A 253 -34.18 -9.36 47.40
CA HIS A 253 -33.77 -9.61 48.79
C HIS A 253 -34.68 -8.86 49.78
N ILE A 254 -35.08 -7.63 49.47
CA ILE A 254 -36.04 -6.86 50.28
C ILE A 254 -37.39 -7.58 50.34
N GLU A 255 -37.93 -8.05 49.21
CA GLU A 255 -39.18 -8.80 49.17
C GLU A 255 -39.12 -10.10 50.00
N LYS A 256 -38.04 -10.87 49.88
CA LYS A 256 -37.81 -12.07 50.71
C LYS A 256 -37.79 -11.73 52.21
N TRP A 257 -37.16 -10.63 52.59
CA TRP A 257 -37.09 -10.20 53.98
C TRP A 257 -38.46 -9.80 54.54
N GLU A 258 -39.27 -9.09 53.76
CA GLU A 258 -40.64 -8.73 54.15
C GLU A 258 -41.52 -9.97 54.32
N GLN A 259 -41.37 -10.98 53.46
CA GLN A 259 -42.05 -12.27 53.62
C GLN A 259 -41.63 -13.01 54.90
N LEU A 260 -40.33 -13.03 55.22
CA LEU A 260 -39.86 -13.63 56.46
C LEU A 260 -40.45 -12.91 57.69
N LYS A 261 -40.50 -11.58 57.66
CA LYS A 261 -41.13 -10.79 58.75
C LYS A 261 -42.62 -11.07 58.91
N SER A 262 -43.36 -11.24 57.81
CA SER A 262 -44.79 -11.52 57.89
C SER A 262 -45.06 -12.92 58.45
N ILE A 263 -44.22 -13.90 58.12
CA ILE A 263 -44.26 -15.25 58.70
C ILE A 263 -43.95 -15.20 60.20
N GLU A 264 -42.95 -14.42 60.63
CA GLU A 264 -42.67 -14.23 62.06
C GLU A 264 -43.84 -13.59 62.80
N ALA A 265 -44.47 -12.57 62.22
CA ALA A 265 -45.65 -11.94 62.80
C ALA A 265 -46.80 -12.95 62.95
N TYR A 266 -47.06 -13.75 61.91
CA TYR A 266 -48.07 -14.81 61.95
C TYR A 266 -47.81 -15.87 63.03
N VAL A 267 -46.56 -16.32 63.15
CA VAL A 267 -46.17 -17.27 64.21
C VAL A 267 -46.37 -16.67 65.60
N ASN A 268 -46.02 -15.40 65.79
CA ASN A 268 -46.22 -14.70 67.06
C ASN A 268 -47.71 -14.50 67.39
N GLU A 269 -48.55 -14.22 66.40
CA GLU A 269 -50.00 -14.16 66.57
C GLU A 269 -50.57 -15.50 67.03
N ILE A 270 -50.16 -16.62 66.40
CA ILE A 270 -50.58 -17.96 66.81
C ILE A 270 -50.12 -18.29 68.23
N LYS A 271 -48.86 -17.98 68.59
CA LYS A 271 -48.33 -18.22 69.94
C LYS A 271 -49.14 -17.45 70.99
N SER A 272 -49.41 -16.16 70.75
CA SER A 272 -50.20 -15.32 71.67
C SER A 272 -51.65 -15.77 71.81
N TYR A 273 -52.26 -16.29 70.72
CA TYR A 273 -53.58 -16.91 70.79
C TYR A 273 -53.60 -18.16 71.67
N GLY A 274 -52.59 -19.03 71.49
CA GLY A 274 -52.41 -20.26 72.28
C GLY A 274 -52.21 -19.99 73.77
N GLU A 275 -51.46 -18.95 74.13
CA GLU A 275 -51.23 -18.57 75.53
C GLU A 275 -52.52 -18.21 76.29
N GLY A 276 -53.48 -17.57 75.62
CA GLY A 276 -54.70 -17.04 76.23
C GLY A 276 -55.93 -17.95 76.22
N HIS A 277 -56.00 -18.99 75.37
CA HIS A 277 -57.26 -19.69 75.07
C HIS A 277 -57.18 -21.23 75.04
N ALA A 278 -56.02 -21.83 75.29
CA ALA A 278 -55.79 -23.27 75.08
C ALA A 278 -55.36 -24.02 76.36
N ASP A 279 -55.81 -25.27 76.50
CA ASP A 279 -55.37 -26.23 77.53
C ASP A 279 -53.91 -26.68 77.29
N GLY A 280 -53.27 -27.25 78.32
CA GLY A 280 -51.83 -27.60 78.30
C GLY A 280 -51.37 -28.46 77.13
N GLU A 281 -52.16 -29.47 76.72
CA GLU A 281 -51.83 -30.31 75.57
C GLU A 281 -51.93 -29.58 74.22
N VAL A 282 -52.87 -28.62 74.11
CA VAL A 282 -53.07 -27.82 72.90
C VAL A 282 -51.98 -26.77 72.77
N LYS A 283 -51.46 -26.24 73.89
CA LYS A 283 -50.28 -25.35 73.89
C LYS A 283 -49.03 -26.04 73.36
N GLU A 284 -48.74 -27.27 73.79
CA GLU A 284 -47.60 -28.03 73.25
C GLU A 284 -47.72 -28.30 71.74
N LEU A 285 -48.95 -28.53 71.26
CA LEU A 285 -49.22 -28.73 69.83
C LEU A 285 -49.02 -27.46 69.02
N ILE A 286 -49.44 -26.31 69.56
CA ILE A 286 -49.22 -24.98 68.97
C ILE A 286 -47.73 -24.65 68.92
N GLU A 287 -46.97 -24.90 69.98
CA GLU A 287 -45.51 -24.69 69.99
C GLU A 287 -44.80 -25.55 68.94
N LYS A 288 -45.12 -26.85 68.86
CA LYS A 288 -44.55 -27.74 67.83
C LYS A 288 -44.87 -27.27 66.41
N TYR A 289 -46.08 -26.76 66.18
CA TYR A 289 -46.47 -26.21 64.88
C TYR A 289 -45.70 -24.93 64.55
N CYS A 290 -45.57 -24.01 65.51
CA CYS A 290 -44.80 -22.78 65.34
C CYS A 290 -43.32 -23.04 65.09
N ASP A 291 -42.72 -24.00 65.79
CA ASP A 291 -41.31 -24.39 65.61
C ASP A 291 -41.10 -25.08 64.25
N TYR A 292 -42.06 -25.86 63.78
CA TYR A 292 -42.05 -26.43 62.43
C TYR A 292 -42.11 -25.35 61.34
N VAL A 293 -42.99 -24.35 61.49
CA VAL A 293 -43.09 -23.22 60.56
C VAL A 293 -41.80 -22.40 60.55
N LEU A 294 -41.23 -22.08 61.71
CA LEU A 294 -39.94 -21.37 61.79
C LEU A 294 -38.77 -22.20 61.24
N GLY A 295 -38.80 -23.53 61.41
CA GLY A 295 -37.80 -24.44 60.86
C GLY A 295 -37.84 -24.58 59.33
N ILE A 296 -39.00 -24.35 58.70
CA ILE A 296 -39.13 -24.29 57.23
C ILE A 296 -38.59 -22.98 56.67
N PHE A 297 -38.70 -21.89 57.43
CA PHE A 297 -38.29 -20.55 57.01
C PHE A 297 -37.03 -20.11 57.76
N ASP A 298 -35.89 -20.74 57.41
CA ASP A 298 -34.62 -20.44 58.05
C ASP A 298 -34.06 -19.07 57.60
N LYS A 299 -33.82 -18.20 58.56
CA LYS A 299 -33.15 -16.92 58.34
C LYS A 299 -31.70 -17.12 57.88
N ASN A 300 -31.07 -18.24 58.21
CA ASN A 300 -29.70 -18.54 57.81
C ASN A 300 -29.58 -18.61 56.28
N ASP A 301 -30.55 -19.18 55.58
CA ASP A 301 -30.56 -19.26 54.11
C ASP A 301 -30.61 -17.85 53.49
N PHE A 302 -31.38 -16.95 54.07
CA PHE A 302 -31.43 -15.55 53.64
C PHE A 302 -30.10 -14.81 53.89
N TYR A 303 -29.42 -15.07 55.01
CA TYR A 303 -28.10 -14.50 55.28
C TYR A 303 -27.02 -15.06 54.35
N ILE A 304 -27.10 -16.35 53.98
CA ILE A 304 -26.20 -16.96 52.99
C ILE A 304 -26.38 -16.28 51.62
N ASP A 305 -27.62 -16.10 51.15
CA ASP A 305 -27.94 -15.40 49.89
C ASP A 305 -27.34 -13.96 49.87
N ILE A 306 -27.41 -13.24 50.99
CA ILE A 306 -26.83 -11.88 51.10
C ILE A 306 -25.30 -11.91 51.08
N ILE A 307 -24.67 -12.86 51.80
CA ILE A 307 -23.21 -12.97 51.87
C ILE A 307 -22.66 -13.32 50.49
N GLU A 308 -23.28 -14.24 49.75
CA GLU A 308 -22.89 -14.58 48.39
C GLU A 308 -23.01 -13.38 47.44
N PHE A 309 -24.09 -12.60 47.55
CA PHE A 309 -24.24 -11.37 46.77
C PHE A 309 -23.14 -10.33 47.06
N ILE A 310 -22.82 -10.11 48.34
CA ILE A 310 -21.76 -9.17 48.74
C ILE A 310 -20.39 -9.64 48.22
N GLN A 311 -20.08 -10.93 48.33
CA GLN A 311 -18.82 -11.50 47.82
C GLN A 311 -18.72 -11.40 46.29
N GLN A 312 -19.81 -11.63 45.57
CA GLN A 312 -19.86 -11.44 44.12
C GLN A 312 -19.71 -9.97 43.72
N ALA A 313 -20.26 -9.04 44.51
CA ALA A 313 -20.11 -7.60 44.27
C ALA A 313 -18.68 -7.12 44.53
N THR A 314 -18.02 -7.56 45.61
CA THR A 314 -16.63 -7.18 45.91
C THR A 314 -15.64 -7.74 44.89
N ASN A 315 -15.85 -8.98 44.41
CA ASN A 315 -15.00 -9.58 43.37
C ASN A 315 -15.15 -8.90 42.00
N MET A 316 -16.25 -8.18 41.76
CA MET A 316 -16.47 -7.41 40.53
C MET A 316 -15.80 -6.03 40.58
N ASP A 317 -15.64 -5.43 41.77
CA ASP A 317 -14.93 -4.16 41.97
C ASP A 317 -13.41 -4.33 41.97
N ASP A 318 -12.88 -5.51 42.34
CA ASP A 318 -11.43 -5.84 42.32
C ASP A 318 -10.88 -6.18 40.91
N LEU A 319 -11.74 -6.13 39.87
CA LEU A 319 -11.39 -6.38 38.45
C LEU A 319 -11.40 -5.12 37.57
N GLU A 320 -11.72 -3.94 38.13
CA GLU A 320 -11.41 -2.62 37.54
C GLU A 320 -9.97 -2.19 37.84
#